data_AF-A0A8K2A7J5-F1
#
_entry.id   AF-A0A8K2A7J5-F1
#
_cell.length_a   1.000
_cell.length_b   1.000
_cell.length_c   1.000
_cell.angle_alpha   90.00
_cell.angle_beta   90.00
_cell.angle_gamma   90.00
#
_symmetry.space_group_name_H-M   'P 1'
#
loop_
_entity.id
_entity.type
_entity.pdbx_description
1 polymer ?
#
loop_
_entity_poly.entity_id
_entity_poly.type
_entity_poly.pdbx_seq_one_letter_code
_entity_poly.pdbx_strand_id
1 'polypeptide(L)'
;MKRRSRLNQWHYQDMPGVVVALFSPLLLLTGLGVLPSLAVWAQVPSPIAALPNGLHQMCSEPEPEGWQAGAGICFWFRKMGNQVVGYYGYPHSGHFIDCISGVAHQNTVQGEALAISWPGEPWIESSQASFIWDDEGHLRLSQSQAPRVVSAQTPNLEVIRFGQATLDLEGFYPYSQAKVEQMQPPPQTCTAQDLVPEVGF
;
A
#
# COMPACT_ATOMS: atom_id res chain seq x y z
N MET A 1 -27.24 -43.16 -7.38
CA MET A 1 -26.09 -44.01 -7.76
C MET A 1 -24.81 -43.37 -7.22
N LYS A 2 -23.91 -44.18 -6.67
CA LYS A 2 -22.85 -43.84 -5.72
C LYS A 2 -21.49 -44.22 -6.34
N ARG A 3 -20.47 -43.36 -6.31
CA ARG A 3 -19.03 -43.69 -6.48
C ARG A 3 -18.19 -42.45 -6.09
N ARG A 4 -17.73 -42.35 -4.85
CA ARG A 4 -16.51 -42.93 -4.21
C ARG A 4 -15.21 -42.18 -4.54
N SER A 5 -14.82 -41.37 -3.55
CA SER A 5 -13.46 -40.92 -3.20
C SER A 5 -12.41 -42.04 -3.26
N ARG A 6 -11.18 -41.68 -3.67
CA ARG A 6 -9.95 -42.44 -3.39
C ARG A 6 -8.95 -41.53 -2.69
N LEU A 7 -8.82 -41.72 -1.38
CA LEU A 7 -7.63 -41.36 -0.61
C LEU A 7 -6.53 -42.38 -0.91
N ASN A 8 -5.33 -41.90 -1.22
CA ASN A 8 -4.14 -42.73 -1.29
C ASN A 8 -3.56 -42.87 0.13
N GLN A 9 -3.59 -44.10 0.63
CA GLN A 9 -3.01 -44.53 1.89
C GLN A 9 -1.67 -45.20 1.56
N TRP A 10 -0.56 -44.59 2.01
CA TRP A 10 0.76 -45.18 1.88
C TRP A 10 1.04 -46.12 3.06
N HIS A 11 1.35 -47.36 2.73
CA HIS A 11 1.86 -48.37 3.67
C HIS A 11 3.29 -48.03 4.09
N TYR A 12 3.53 -47.98 5.40
CA TYR A 12 4.86 -48.08 5.98
C TYR A 12 4.97 -49.46 6.64
N GLN A 13 5.79 -50.33 6.06
CA GLN A 13 6.12 -51.64 6.63
C GLN A 13 7.36 -51.50 7.52
N ASP A 14 7.31 -52.24 8.62
CA ASP A 14 8.36 -52.52 9.60
C ASP A 14 9.69 -52.95 8.96
N MET A 15 10.81 -52.70 9.68
CA MET A 15 11.70 -53.78 10.16
C MET A 15 12.72 -53.24 11.19
N PRO A 16 13.09 -54.03 12.22
CA PRO A 16 14.02 -53.66 13.28
C PRO A 16 15.46 -54.10 12.97
N GLY A 17 16.44 -53.41 13.56
CA GLY A 17 17.84 -53.80 13.49
C GLY A 17 18.69 -53.05 14.50
N VAL A 18 18.83 -53.63 15.69
CA VAL A 18 19.81 -53.21 16.70
C VAL A 18 21.19 -53.68 16.27
N VAL A 19 22.17 -52.79 16.21
CA VAL A 19 23.59 -53.14 16.28
C VAL A 19 24.27 -52.19 17.26
N VAL A 20 24.69 -52.76 18.39
CA VAL A 20 25.55 -52.11 19.39
C VAL A 20 26.98 -52.18 18.88
N ALA A 21 27.67 -51.05 18.81
CA ALA A 21 29.12 -50.98 18.74
C ALA A 21 29.62 -49.90 19.71
N LEU A 22 30.30 -50.36 20.75
CA LEU A 22 31.12 -49.55 21.66
C LEU A 22 32.40 -49.11 20.93
N PHE A 23 32.93 -47.91 21.21
CA PHE A 23 34.36 -47.56 21.39
C PHE A 23 34.55 -46.02 21.38
N SER A 24 34.69 -45.41 22.57
CA SER A 24 35.77 -44.50 23.06
C SER A 24 36.52 -43.53 22.12
N PRO A 25 37.22 -42.49 22.64
CA PRO A 25 36.78 -41.30 23.39
C PRO A 25 37.32 -39.97 22.77
N LEU A 26 36.91 -38.82 23.33
CA LEU A 26 37.67 -37.55 23.40
C LEU A 26 38.13 -36.86 22.10
N LEU A 27 37.46 -35.77 21.69
CA LEU A 27 38.15 -34.55 21.22
C LEU A 27 37.27 -33.31 21.29
N LEU A 28 37.86 -32.27 21.88
CA LEU A 28 37.35 -30.93 22.08
C LEU A 28 36.85 -30.29 20.77
N LEU A 29 35.74 -29.55 20.86
CA LEU A 29 35.63 -28.17 20.36
C LEU A 29 34.26 -27.64 20.76
N THR A 30 34.19 -26.99 21.93
CA THR A 30 33.11 -26.04 22.24
C THR A 30 33.32 -24.81 21.35
N GLY A 31 32.96 -24.95 20.07
CA GLY A 31 32.74 -23.81 19.20
C GLY A 31 31.49 -23.10 19.70
N LEU A 32 31.69 -22.05 20.50
CA LEU A 32 30.71 -20.98 20.66
C LEU A 32 30.48 -20.37 19.27
N GLY A 33 29.59 -20.98 18.51
CA GLY A 33 29.04 -20.41 17.30
C GLY A 33 28.25 -19.18 17.71
N VAL A 34 28.91 -18.02 17.67
CA VAL A 34 28.24 -16.72 17.67
C VAL A 34 27.44 -16.69 16.37
N LEU A 35 26.18 -17.11 16.44
CA LEU A 35 25.23 -16.88 15.37
C LEU A 35 25.19 -15.35 15.18
N PRO A 36 25.58 -14.81 14.02
CA PRO A 36 25.32 -13.41 13.74
C PRO A 36 23.81 -13.28 13.77
N SER A 37 23.31 -12.57 14.78
CA SER A 37 21.90 -12.21 14.83
C SER A 37 21.66 -11.36 13.59
N LEU A 38 21.03 -11.93 12.57
CA LEU A 38 20.39 -11.17 11.51
C LEU A 38 19.24 -10.44 12.20
N ALA A 39 19.56 -9.32 12.82
CA ALA A 39 18.57 -8.34 13.21
C ALA A 39 17.96 -7.88 11.89
N VAL A 40 16.82 -8.46 11.53
CA VAL A 40 15.91 -7.86 10.56
C VAL A 40 15.57 -6.51 11.19
N TRP A 41 16.09 -5.43 10.61
CA TRP A 41 15.72 -4.07 11.01
C TRP A 41 14.27 -3.90 10.55
N ALA A 42 13.33 -4.37 11.36
CA ALA A 42 11.94 -4.01 11.20
C ALA A 42 11.90 -2.48 11.29
N GLN A 43 11.63 -1.81 10.16
CA GLN A 43 11.45 -0.37 10.17
C GLN A 43 10.28 -0.09 11.11
N VAL A 44 10.58 0.53 12.25
CA VAL A 44 9.57 0.88 13.24
C VAL A 44 8.56 1.80 12.54
N PRO A 45 7.26 1.44 12.51
CA PRO A 45 6.23 2.29 11.93
C PRO A 45 6.35 3.69 12.52
N SER A 46 6.66 4.65 11.65
CA SER A 46 6.84 6.05 12.05
C SER A 46 5.61 6.82 11.64
N PRO A 47 5.06 7.67 12.52
CA PRO A 47 3.91 8.47 12.15
C PRO A 47 4.21 9.35 10.94
N ILE A 48 3.26 9.48 10.02
CA ILE A 48 3.43 10.29 8.80
C ILE A 48 3.91 11.71 9.13
N ALA A 49 3.42 12.30 10.22
CA ALA A 49 3.83 13.64 10.66
C ALA A 49 5.34 13.73 11.01
N ALA A 50 5.93 12.66 11.51
CA ALA A 50 7.34 12.60 11.91
C ALA A 50 8.30 12.33 10.75
N LEU A 51 7.80 11.97 9.57
CA LEU A 51 8.63 11.74 8.40
C LEU A 51 9.36 13.03 7.96
N PRO A 52 10.61 12.92 7.47
CA PRO A 52 11.32 14.06 6.91
C PRO A 52 10.61 14.60 5.65
N ASN A 53 10.98 15.80 5.21
CA ASN A 53 10.54 16.30 3.91
C ASN A 53 11.08 15.40 2.79
N GLY A 54 10.28 15.18 1.74
CA GLY A 54 10.68 14.32 0.62
C GLY A 54 9.54 13.53 0.03
N LEU A 55 9.89 12.53 -0.78
CA LEU A 55 8.96 11.55 -1.33
C LEU A 55 8.89 10.33 -0.42
N HIS A 56 7.66 9.83 -0.24
CA HIS A 56 7.36 8.72 0.64
C HIS A 56 6.30 7.82 0.02
N GLN A 57 6.34 6.57 0.40
CA GLN A 57 5.29 5.59 0.17
C GLN A 57 5.01 4.88 1.49
N MET A 58 3.73 4.78 1.84
CA MET A 58 3.27 3.98 2.97
C MET A 58 2.15 3.09 2.46
N CYS A 59 2.15 1.80 2.82
CA CYS A 59 1.12 0.86 2.40
C CYS A 59 0.59 0.01 3.57
N SER A 60 -0.62 -0.52 3.45
CA SER A 60 -1.22 -1.37 4.50
C SER A 60 -0.56 -2.75 4.62
N GLU A 61 0.16 -3.20 3.59
CA GLU A 61 0.95 -4.43 3.61
C GLU A 61 2.47 -4.17 3.56
N PRO A 62 3.30 -5.08 4.11
CA PRO A 62 4.76 -4.97 4.05
C PRO A 62 5.30 -4.83 2.61
N GLU A 63 6.47 -4.19 2.47
CA GLU A 63 7.12 -4.03 1.18
C GLU A 63 7.34 -5.39 0.48
N PRO A 64 6.79 -5.59 -0.74
CA PRO A 64 6.92 -6.85 -1.43
C PRO A 64 8.35 -7.07 -1.95
N GLU A 65 8.80 -8.33 -1.93
CA GLU A 65 10.06 -8.72 -2.57
C GLU A 65 9.90 -8.70 -4.10
N GLY A 66 10.62 -7.81 -4.79
CA GLY A 66 10.72 -7.79 -6.25
C GLY A 66 10.23 -6.51 -6.93
N TRP A 67 9.58 -6.67 -8.10
CA TRP A 67 9.21 -5.56 -9.00
C TRP A 67 7.88 -4.88 -8.63
N GLN A 68 7.10 -5.47 -7.73
CA GLN A 68 5.82 -4.90 -7.30
C GLN A 68 6.05 -3.55 -6.64
N ALA A 69 5.17 -2.60 -6.96
CA ALA A 69 5.34 -1.19 -6.64
C ALA A 69 4.47 -0.77 -5.43
N GLY A 70 4.10 -1.73 -4.59
CA GLY A 70 3.08 -1.61 -3.56
C GLY A 70 2.42 -2.96 -3.29
N ALA A 71 1.88 -3.11 -2.09
CA ALA A 71 1.02 -4.23 -1.68
C ALA A 71 -0.08 -3.69 -0.73
N GLY A 72 -1.29 -4.26 -0.78
CA GLY A 72 -2.46 -3.69 -0.10
C GLY A 72 -2.91 -2.36 -0.71
N ILE A 73 -3.31 -1.41 0.13
CA ILE A 73 -3.61 -0.03 -0.27
C ILE A 73 -2.45 0.90 0.09
N CYS A 74 -2.10 1.83 -0.81
CA CYS A 74 -0.90 2.65 -0.65
C CYS A 74 -1.22 4.15 -0.74
N PHE A 75 -0.46 4.94 0.03
CA PHE A 75 -0.35 6.38 -0.09
C PHE A 75 1.06 6.74 -0.59
N TRP A 76 1.16 7.30 -1.80
CA TRP A 76 2.40 7.84 -2.36
C TRP A 76 2.35 9.36 -2.34
N PHE A 77 3.24 9.99 -1.60
CA PHE A 77 3.11 11.41 -1.31
C PHE A 77 4.43 12.13 -1.20
N ARG A 78 4.37 13.43 -1.49
CA ARG A 78 5.39 14.40 -1.13
C ARG A 78 5.01 15.02 0.21
N LYS A 79 6.00 15.16 1.10
CA LYS A 79 5.87 15.89 2.38
C LYS A 79 6.73 17.15 2.40
N MET A 80 6.13 18.27 2.81
CA MET A 80 6.80 19.55 3.07
C MET A 80 6.31 20.15 4.40
N GLY A 81 7.14 20.09 5.44
CA GLY A 81 6.67 20.37 6.80
C GLY A 81 5.58 19.37 7.17
N ASN A 82 4.42 19.85 7.61
CA ASN A 82 3.26 18.99 7.86
C ASN A 82 2.33 18.86 6.65
N GLN A 83 2.60 19.54 5.53
CA GLN A 83 1.77 19.39 4.35
C GLN A 83 2.16 18.14 3.56
N VAL A 84 1.15 17.46 3.03
CA VAL A 84 1.31 16.29 2.17
C VAL A 84 0.43 16.43 0.93
N VAL A 85 0.94 15.96 -0.21
CA VAL A 85 0.21 15.87 -1.49
C VAL A 85 0.57 14.53 -2.14
N GLY A 86 -0.41 13.74 -2.55
CA GLY A 86 -0.14 12.40 -3.05
C GLY A 86 -1.34 11.64 -3.63
N TYR A 87 -1.04 10.49 -4.23
CA TYR A 87 -2.02 9.51 -4.73
C TYR A 87 -2.35 8.50 -3.63
N TYR A 88 -3.60 8.06 -3.57
CA TYR A 88 -4.02 7.01 -2.65
C TYR A 88 -4.85 5.95 -3.37
N GLY A 89 -4.54 4.67 -3.17
CA GLY A 89 -5.34 3.58 -3.73
C GLY A 89 -4.57 2.28 -3.89
N TYR A 90 -5.19 1.32 -4.59
CA TYR A 90 -4.65 -0.02 -4.73
C TYR A 90 -3.63 -0.07 -5.89
N PRO A 91 -2.35 -0.40 -5.62
CA PRO A 91 -1.35 -0.58 -6.66
C PRO A 91 -1.84 -1.55 -7.74
N HIS A 92 -1.48 -1.26 -8.99
CA HIS A 92 -1.81 -2.11 -10.14
C HIS A 92 -3.32 -2.27 -10.44
N SER A 93 -4.16 -1.37 -9.89
CA SER A 93 -5.59 -1.28 -10.17
C SER A 93 -5.94 0.01 -10.93
N GLY A 94 -7.22 0.22 -11.24
CA GLY A 94 -7.74 1.54 -11.64
C GLY A 94 -8.39 2.32 -10.49
N HIS A 95 -8.37 1.78 -9.26
CA HIS A 95 -9.07 2.32 -8.11
C HIS A 95 -8.17 3.24 -7.30
N PHE A 96 -8.22 4.53 -7.62
CA PHE A 96 -7.43 5.56 -6.96
C PHE A 96 -8.26 6.79 -6.62
N ILE A 97 -7.82 7.46 -5.57
CA ILE A 97 -7.99 8.90 -5.39
C ILE A 97 -6.77 9.58 -6.00
N ASP A 98 -6.99 10.27 -7.11
CA ASP A 98 -5.95 10.88 -7.93
C ASP A 98 -5.20 12.01 -7.22
N CYS A 99 -5.77 12.60 -6.18
CA CYS A 99 -4.99 13.43 -5.29
C CYS A 99 -5.63 13.56 -3.91
N ILE A 100 -4.82 13.43 -2.85
CA ILE A 100 -5.11 13.87 -1.49
C ILE A 100 -4.12 14.97 -1.15
N SER A 101 -4.63 16.10 -0.64
CA SER A 101 -3.81 17.21 -0.17
C SER A 101 -4.30 17.67 1.20
N GLY A 102 -3.38 17.72 2.16
CA GLY A 102 -3.77 18.02 3.54
C GLY A 102 -2.60 18.22 4.49
N VAL A 103 -2.94 18.24 5.77
CA VAL A 103 -2.00 18.38 6.87
C VAL A 103 -1.90 17.05 7.62
N ALA A 104 -0.67 16.55 7.75
CA ALA A 104 -0.32 15.38 8.54
C ALA A 104 -0.25 15.73 10.04
N HIS A 105 -0.99 14.98 10.85
CA HIS A 105 -0.92 15.00 12.30
C HIS A 105 -0.91 13.56 12.81
N GLN A 106 0.17 13.16 13.49
CA GLN A 106 0.42 11.76 13.85
C GLN A 106 0.35 10.84 12.61
N ASN A 107 -0.59 9.89 12.57
CA ASN A 107 -0.84 8.96 11.47
C ASN A 107 -1.93 9.44 10.51
N THR A 108 -2.56 10.57 10.79
CA THR A 108 -3.73 11.04 10.05
C THR A 108 -3.36 12.20 9.13
N VAL A 109 -3.93 12.19 7.92
CA VAL A 109 -3.93 13.33 7.01
C VAL A 109 -5.35 13.89 6.93
N GLN A 110 -5.51 15.18 7.15
CA GLN A 110 -6.78 15.88 7.00
C GLN A 110 -6.66 16.98 5.95
N GLY A 111 -7.59 17.02 5.01
CA GLY A 111 -7.60 18.02 3.95
C GLY A 111 -8.68 17.79 2.91
N GLU A 112 -8.33 17.88 1.63
CA GLU A 112 -9.22 17.69 0.48
C GLU A 112 -8.74 16.54 -0.40
N ALA A 113 -9.64 16.05 -1.25
CA ALA A 113 -9.30 15.07 -2.26
C ALA A 113 -9.90 15.39 -3.62
N LEU A 114 -9.24 14.91 -4.68
CA LEU A 114 -9.71 14.91 -6.05
C LEU A 114 -9.73 13.48 -6.59
N ALA A 115 -10.79 13.16 -7.33
CA ALA A 115 -10.89 11.94 -8.13
C ALA A 115 -11.28 12.26 -9.57
N ILE A 116 -10.81 11.47 -10.52
CA ILE A 116 -11.19 11.52 -11.92
C ILE A 116 -12.27 10.47 -12.16
N SER A 117 -13.33 10.87 -12.85
CA SER A 117 -14.40 10.01 -13.35
C SER A 117 -14.33 9.97 -14.87
N TRP A 118 -14.43 8.78 -15.45
CA TRP A 118 -14.46 8.58 -16.91
C TRP A 118 -15.45 7.47 -17.28
N PRO A 119 -15.86 7.34 -18.56
CA PRO A 119 -16.91 6.38 -18.95
C PRO A 119 -16.62 4.91 -18.61
N GLY A 120 -15.34 4.54 -18.44
CA GLY A 120 -14.92 3.20 -18.04
C GLY A 120 -14.90 2.94 -16.53
N GLU A 121 -14.81 4.00 -15.72
CA GLU A 121 -14.86 3.99 -14.26
C GLU A 121 -15.70 5.21 -13.81
N PRO A 122 -17.02 5.17 -14.02
CA PRO A 122 -17.87 6.31 -13.70
C PRO A 122 -17.98 6.44 -12.19
N TRP A 123 -17.84 7.67 -11.69
CA TRP A 123 -18.12 7.93 -10.30
C TRP A 123 -19.63 7.98 -10.07
N ILE A 124 -20.14 6.96 -9.39
CA ILE A 124 -21.55 6.88 -9.02
C ILE A 124 -21.66 7.46 -7.61
N GLU A 125 -22.13 8.72 -7.50
CA GLU A 125 -22.28 9.40 -6.21
C GLU A 125 -23.06 8.54 -5.20
N SER A 126 -22.53 8.45 -3.98
CA SER A 126 -23.33 8.22 -2.80
C SER A 126 -23.65 9.58 -2.16
N SER A 127 -24.86 9.71 -1.63
CA SER A 127 -25.43 10.93 -1.02
C SER A 127 -24.41 11.74 -0.21
N GLN A 128 -24.53 13.07 -0.21
CA GLN A 128 -23.73 14.12 0.47
C GLN A 128 -23.22 13.86 1.91
N ALA A 129 -23.62 12.76 2.55
CA ALA A 129 -23.04 12.23 3.77
C ALA A 129 -21.58 11.77 3.57
N SER A 130 -20.84 11.74 4.67
CA SER A 130 -19.51 11.15 4.68
C SER A 130 -19.58 9.64 4.47
N PHE A 131 -18.66 9.10 3.67
CA PHE A 131 -18.53 7.67 3.41
C PHE A 131 -17.06 7.23 3.48
N ILE A 132 -16.86 5.93 3.68
CA ILE A 132 -15.55 5.29 3.63
C ILE A 132 -15.32 4.87 2.17
N TRP A 133 -14.19 5.26 1.59
CA TRP A 133 -13.89 5.03 0.18
C TRP A 133 -13.29 3.64 -0.08
N ASP A 134 -12.39 3.18 0.78
CA ASP A 134 -11.75 1.87 0.69
C ASP A 134 -12.39 0.82 1.60
N ASP A 135 -12.24 -0.45 1.22
CA ASP A 135 -12.74 -1.59 1.98
C ASP A 135 -12.03 -1.79 3.33
N GLU A 136 -10.83 -1.22 3.50
CA GLU A 136 -9.99 -1.37 4.70
C GLU A 136 -10.34 -0.33 5.79
N GLY A 137 -11.11 0.71 5.47
CA GLY A 137 -11.61 1.69 6.43
C GLY A 137 -10.71 2.91 6.66
N HIS A 138 -9.70 3.14 5.82
CA HIS A 138 -8.64 4.12 6.07
C HIS A 138 -8.95 5.53 5.55
N LEU A 139 -9.64 5.65 4.42
CA LEU A 139 -9.99 6.91 3.81
C LEU A 139 -11.49 7.19 3.95
N ARG A 140 -11.78 8.29 4.63
CA ARG A 140 -13.12 8.87 4.71
C ARG A 140 -13.20 10.13 3.86
N LEU A 141 -14.20 10.19 3.00
CA LEU A 141 -14.49 11.33 2.13
C LEU A 141 -15.84 11.95 2.53
N SER A 142 -15.98 13.26 2.34
CA SER A 142 -17.28 13.94 2.41
C SER A 142 -17.29 15.25 1.64
N GLN A 143 -18.50 15.78 1.43
CA GLN A 143 -18.75 17.03 0.69
C GLN A 143 -18.18 17.01 -0.73
N SER A 144 -18.86 16.33 -1.65
CA SER A 144 -18.58 16.48 -3.07
C SER A 144 -19.05 17.85 -3.58
N GLN A 145 -18.21 18.54 -4.34
CA GLN A 145 -18.69 19.51 -5.32
C GLN A 145 -19.09 18.76 -6.59
N ALA A 146 -20.04 19.32 -7.34
CA ALA A 146 -20.45 18.74 -8.61
C ALA A 146 -19.22 18.48 -9.51
N PRO A 147 -19.18 17.34 -10.23
CA PRO A 147 -18.10 17.06 -11.15
C PRO A 147 -17.91 18.21 -12.14
N ARG A 148 -16.66 18.60 -12.39
CA ARG A 148 -16.32 19.56 -13.43
C ARG A 148 -15.65 18.86 -14.61
N VAL A 149 -16.10 19.14 -15.83
CA VAL A 149 -15.41 18.67 -17.04
C VAL A 149 -14.14 19.50 -17.24
N VAL A 150 -13.00 18.84 -17.36
CA VAL A 150 -11.69 19.53 -17.39
C VAL A 150 -10.92 19.36 -18.69
N SER A 151 -11.38 18.50 -19.61
CA SER A 151 -10.71 18.26 -20.90
C SER A 151 -11.67 18.42 -22.07
N ALA A 152 -11.27 19.22 -23.06
CA ALA A 152 -11.97 19.34 -24.34
C ALA A 152 -11.58 18.22 -25.31
N GLN A 153 -10.37 17.67 -25.16
CA GLN A 153 -9.81 16.60 -26.00
C GLN A 153 -10.30 15.21 -25.56
N THR A 154 -10.61 15.06 -24.27
CA THR A 154 -11.24 13.87 -23.68
C THR A 154 -12.62 14.28 -23.17
N PRO A 155 -13.60 14.47 -24.09
CA PRO A 155 -14.96 14.75 -23.65
C PRO A 155 -15.41 13.62 -22.73
N ASN A 156 -15.97 13.98 -21.57
CA ASN A 156 -16.39 13.10 -20.48
C ASN A 156 -15.32 12.72 -19.43
N LEU A 157 -14.17 13.38 -19.40
CA LEU A 157 -13.31 13.34 -18.21
C LEU A 157 -13.77 14.40 -17.21
N GLU A 158 -14.30 13.91 -16.09
CA GLU A 158 -14.83 14.73 -15.00
C GLU A 158 -13.91 14.65 -13.80
N VAL A 159 -13.68 15.79 -13.13
CA VAL A 159 -12.97 15.83 -11.86
C VAL A 159 -13.93 16.16 -10.75
N ILE A 160 -13.91 15.32 -9.72
CA ILE A 160 -14.74 15.41 -8.53
C ILE A 160 -13.87 15.90 -7.39
N ARG A 161 -14.35 16.92 -6.69
CA ARG A 161 -13.67 17.46 -5.51
C ARG A 161 -14.42 17.06 -4.26
N PHE A 162 -13.71 16.44 -3.33
CA PHE A 162 -14.15 16.23 -1.96
C PHE A 162 -13.55 17.33 -1.09
N GLY A 163 -14.41 18.18 -0.54
CA GLY A 163 -14.01 19.27 0.35
C GLY A 163 -13.46 18.77 1.68
N GLN A 164 -13.66 17.48 2.01
CA GLN A 164 -13.08 16.85 3.19
C GLN A 164 -12.60 15.44 2.86
N ALA A 165 -11.35 15.19 3.19
CA ALA A 165 -10.69 13.89 3.19
C ALA A 165 -9.97 13.68 4.53
N THR A 166 -10.21 12.53 5.15
CA THR A 166 -9.48 12.07 6.34
C THR A 166 -8.90 10.71 6.03
N LEU A 167 -7.58 10.63 5.96
CA LEU A 167 -6.83 9.41 5.72
C LEU A 167 -6.12 9.00 7.01
N ASP A 168 -6.37 7.79 7.49
CA ASP A 168 -5.69 7.20 8.64
C ASP A 168 -4.70 6.12 8.19
N LEU A 169 -3.42 6.36 8.48
CA LEU A 169 -2.30 5.49 8.11
C LEU A 169 -1.79 4.67 9.31
N GLU A 170 -2.58 4.55 10.38
CA GLU A 170 -2.24 3.66 11.47
C GLU A 170 -2.07 2.21 10.95
N GLY A 171 -0.95 1.59 11.30
CA GLY A 171 -0.60 0.24 10.83
C GLY A 171 0.10 0.18 9.47
N PHE A 172 0.25 1.30 8.76
CA PHE A 172 0.92 1.29 7.46
C PHE A 172 2.45 1.12 7.60
N TYR A 173 3.01 0.37 6.66
CA TYR A 173 4.44 0.15 6.52
C TYR A 173 5.06 1.23 5.64
N PRO A 174 6.07 1.99 6.14
CA PRO A 174 6.86 2.84 5.27
C PRO A 174 7.70 1.99 4.33
N TYR A 175 7.72 2.36 3.06
CA TYR A 175 8.52 1.65 2.05
C TYR A 175 9.88 2.33 1.88
N SER A 176 10.86 1.55 1.43
CA SER A 176 12.23 1.98 1.21
C SER A 176 12.32 3.07 0.12
N GLN A 177 13.32 3.95 0.23
CA GLN A 177 13.54 5.00 -0.77
C GLN A 177 13.79 4.43 -2.17
N ALA A 178 14.48 3.29 -2.26
CA ALA A 178 14.69 2.59 -3.53
C ALA A 178 13.38 2.19 -4.22
N LYS A 179 12.33 1.89 -3.43
CA LYS A 179 11.00 1.56 -3.95
C LYS A 179 10.24 2.82 -4.38
N VAL A 180 10.30 3.88 -3.57
CA VAL A 180 9.70 5.19 -3.87
C VAL A 180 10.23 5.76 -5.20
N GLU A 181 11.53 5.65 -5.46
CA GLU A 181 12.17 6.16 -6.67
C GLU A 181 11.76 5.44 -7.96
N GLN A 182 11.16 4.25 -7.86
CA GLN A 182 10.65 3.49 -9.01
C GLN A 182 9.25 3.94 -9.46
N MET A 183 8.58 4.76 -8.64
CA MET A 183 7.21 5.20 -8.89
C MET A 183 7.16 6.51 -9.68
N GLN A 184 6.07 6.73 -10.41
CA GLN A 184 5.77 8.05 -10.95
C GLN A 184 5.61 9.04 -9.79
N PRO A 185 6.24 10.24 -9.87
CA PRO A 185 6.17 11.19 -8.77
C PRO A 185 4.72 11.64 -8.51
N PRO A 186 4.36 11.84 -7.23
CA PRO A 186 3.07 12.42 -6.85
C PRO A 186 2.88 13.80 -7.46
N PRO A 187 1.63 14.27 -7.59
CA PRO A 187 1.35 15.56 -8.18
C PRO A 187 1.96 16.66 -7.29
N GLN A 188 2.34 17.78 -7.91
CA GLN A 188 2.94 18.89 -7.15
C GLN A 188 1.88 19.63 -6.35
N THR A 189 0.68 19.77 -6.94
CA THR A 189 -0.48 20.38 -6.30
C THR A 189 -1.72 19.50 -6.48
N CYS A 190 -2.81 19.85 -5.79
CA CYS A 190 -4.08 19.13 -5.86
C CYS A 190 -5.10 19.92 -6.69
N THR A 191 -4.70 20.24 -7.93
CA THR A 191 -5.55 20.93 -8.89
C THR A 191 -5.87 19.99 -10.05
N ALA A 192 -6.98 20.21 -10.77
CA ALA A 192 -7.26 19.32 -11.91
C ALA A 192 -6.23 19.43 -13.03
N GLN A 193 -5.48 20.54 -13.10
CA GLN A 193 -4.38 20.70 -14.04
C GLN A 193 -3.25 19.68 -13.78
N ASP A 194 -3.07 19.27 -12.52
CA ASP A 194 -2.06 18.25 -12.17
C ASP A 194 -2.52 16.83 -12.53
N LEU A 195 -3.84 16.64 -12.65
CA LEU A 195 -4.47 15.32 -12.85
C LEU A 195 -4.66 14.98 -14.32
N VAL A 196 -4.79 15.99 -15.18
CA VAL A 196 -4.82 15.82 -16.62
C VAL A 196 -3.40 16.06 -17.10
N PRO A 197 -2.57 15.01 -17.32
CA PRO A 197 -1.32 15.24 -18.04
C PRO A 197 -1.67 15.95 -19.35
N GLU A 198 -0.94 17.01 -19.69
CA GLU A 198 -0.94 17.50 -21.06
C GLU A 198 -0.51 16.31 -21.92
N VAL A 199 -1.49 15.59 -22.48
CA VAL A 199 -1.27 14.40 -23.29
C VAL A 199 -0.64 14.85 -24.61
N GLY A 200 0.68 14.98 -24.59
CA GLY A 200 1.50 14.75 -25.78
C GLY A 200 1.49 13.25 -26.06
N PHE A 201 0.61 12.83 -26.97
CA PHE A 201 0.78 11.59 -27.69
C PHE A 201 1.90 11.73 -28.72
#